data_AF-A0A7X9CIV4-F1
#
_entry.id   AF-A0A7X9CIV4-F1
#
_cell.length_a   1.000
_cell.length_b   1.000
_cell.length_c   1.000
_cell.angle_alpha   90.00
_cell.angle_beta   90.00
_cell.angle_gamma   90.00
#
_symmetry.space_group_name_H-M   'P 1'
#
loop_
_entity.id
_entity.type
_entity.pdbx_description
1 polymer ?
#
loop_
_entity_poly.entity_id
_entity_poly.type
_entity_poly.pdbx_seq_one_letter_code
_entity_poly.pdbx_strand_id
1 'polypeptide(L)'
;GKVTFYSRSKQRLWTKGESSGNYLIVEEILTDCDDDTLLIKAYPVGPTCHTGSTSCFREETAKGFVYDLEKVIEQRITENPEGSYTARLFSRGVNKVAQKVGEEAVELVIESKDDNIDLFQNEAADLLYHYLILLKTKNLKLEDIEAVLKERHK
;
A
#
# COMPACT_ATOMS: atom_id res chain seq x y z
N GLY A 1 -23.97 -13.69 2.75
CA GLY A 1 -25.15 -12.91 2.29
C GLY A 1 -24.71 -11.74 1.43
N LYS A 2 -25.61 -10.91 0.90
CA LYS A 2 -25.26 -9.63 0.24
C LYS A 2 -25.65 -8.46 1.13
N VAL A 3 -24.87 -7.38 1.09
CA VAL A 3 -25.22 -6.16 1.84
C VAL A 3 -26.49 -5.53 1.23
N THR A 4 -27.54 -5.47 2.03
CA THR A 4 -28.83 -4.89 1.67
C THR A 4 -29.20 -3.80 2.66
N PHE A 5 -29.41 -2.59 2.15
CA PHE A 5 -29.82 -1.44 2.92
C PHE A 5 -31.33 -1.24 2.81
N TYR A 6 -31.92 -0.51 3.75
CA TYR A 6 -33.22 0.12 3.54
C TYR A 6 -33.00 1.53 2.97
N SER A 7 -33.39 1.75 1.72
CA SER A 7 -33.28 3.06 1.08
C SER A 7 -34.45 3.93 1.50
N ARG A 8 -34.18 4.94 2.34
CA ARG A 8 -35.20 5.91 2.79
C ARG A 8 -35.80 6.72 1.62
N SER A 9 -35.03 7.01 0.57
CA SER A 9 -35.55 7.74 -0.60
C SER A 9 -36.42 6.87 -1.51
N LYS A 10 -36.11 5.58 -1.64
CA LYS A 10 -36.90 4.64 -2.45
C LYS A 10 -37.99 3.91 -1.65
N GLN A 11 -38.01 4.07 -0.33
CA GLN A 11 -38.92 3.41 0.61
C GLN A 11 -38.98 1.88 0.43
N ARG A 12 -37.82 1.26 0.15
CA ARG A 12 -37.70 -0.20 -0.05
C ARG A 12 -36.32 -0.72 0.32
N LEU A 13 -36.23 -2.04 0.45
CA LEU A 13 -34.94 -2.74 0.47
C LEU A 13 -34.20 -2.52 -0.86
N TRP A 14 -32.91 -2.27 -0.75
CA TRP A 14 -32.00 -2.02 -1.86
C TRP A 14 -30.70 -2.78 -1.62
N THR A 15 -30.37 -3.71 -2.51
CA THR A 15 -29.15 -4.51 -2.40
C THR A 15 -28.03 -3.80 -3.12
N LYS A 16 -26.91 -3.54 -2.42
CA LYS A 16 -25.75 -2.90 -3.06
C LYS A 16 -25.29 -3.74 -4.23
N GLY A 17 -25.24 -3.13 -5.42
CA GLY A 17 -24.88 -3.79 -6.67
C GLY A 17 -26.05 -4.26 -7.53
N GLU A 18 -27.31 -4.12 -7.08
CA GLU A 18 -28.48 -4.59 -7.85
C GLU A 18 -28.63 -3.94 -9.25
N SER A 19 -28.06 -2.75 -9.46
CA SER A 19 -28.04 -2.08 -10.76
C SER A 19 -26.68 -2.08 -11.45
N SER A 20 -25.59 -2.17 -10.68
CA SER A 20 -24.23 -2.02 -11.22
C SER A 20 -23.47 -3.34 -11.35
N GLY A 21 -23.98 -4.44 -10.79
CA GLY A 21 -23.25 -5.70 -10.64
C GLY A 21 -22.19 -5.69 -9.52
N ASN A 22 -21.89 -4.52 -8.95
CA ASN A 22 -20.83 -4.40 -7.94
C ASN A 22 -21.36 -4.69 -6.52
N TYR A 23 -21.46 -5.98 -6.20
CA TYR A 23 -22.00 -6.47 -4.94
C TYR A 23 -20.99 -6.37 -3.79
N LEU A 24 -21.50 -6.34 -2.56
CA LEU A 24 -20.71 -6.56 -1.35
C LEU A 24 -21.19 -7.87 -0.72
N ILE A 25 -20.30 -8.87 -0.62
CA ILE A 25 -20.58 -10.17 -0.02
C ILE A 25 -20.22 -10.10 1.46
N VAL A 26 -21.22 -10.28 2.32
CA VAL A 26 -21.06 -10.20 3.78
C VAL A 26 -20.16 -11.34 4.26
N GLU A 27 -19.12 -10.99 5.03
CA GLU A 27 -18.26 -11.91 5.76
C GLU A 27 -18.60 -11.92 7.25
N GLU A 28 -18.68 -10.74 7.86
CA GLU A 28 -18.90 -10.57 9.30
C GLU A 28 -19.76 -9.34 9.56
N ILE A 29 -20.58 -9.39 10.62
CA ILE A 29 -21.36 -8.26 11.13
C ILE A 29 -21.08 -8.14 12.63
N LEU A 30 -20.67 -6.95 13.06
CA LEU A 30 -20.36 -6.61 14.44
C LEU A 30 -21.24 -5.43 14.87
N THR A 31 -21.61 -5.40 16.15
CA THR A 31 -22.18 -4.21 16.81
C THR A 31 -21.09 -3.45 17.56
N ASP A 32 -21.30 -2.16 17.80
CA ASP A 32 -20.50 -1.38 18.73
C ASP A 32 -20.92 -1.61 20.19
N CYS A 33 -20.36 -0.85 21.13
CA CYS A 33 -20.51 -1.12 22.56
C CYS A 33 -21.86 -0.68 23.15
N ASP A 34 -22.57 0.22 22.49
CA ASP A 34 -23.90 0.70 22.84
C ASP A 34 -25.01 0.26 21.86
N ASP A 35 -24.66 -0.67 20.95
CA ASP A 35 -25.57 -1.35 20.02
C ASP A 35 -26.37 -0.41 19.10
N ASP A 36 -25.80 0.75 18.74
CA ASP A 36 -26.45 1.72 17.85
C ASP A 36 -25.86 1.73 16.42
N THR A 37 -24.69 1.12 16.23
CA THR A 37 -24.00 1.04 14.94
C THR A 37 -23.58 -0.39 14.60
N LEU A 38 -23.67 -0.72 13.30
CA LEU A 38 -23.19 -1.98 12.75
C LEU A 38 -21.94 -1.78 11.89
N LEU A 39 -20.88 -2.55 12.17
CA LEU A 39 -19.75 -2.73 11.26
C LEU A 39 -19.94 -4.01 10.45
N ILE A 40 -20.12 -3.86 9.14
CA ILE A 40 -20.24 -4.97 8.20
C ILE A 40 -18.92 -5.13 7.45
N LYS A 41 -18.19 -6.21 7.72
CA LYS A 41 -17.04 -6.62 6.90
C LYS A 41 -17.55 -7.39 5.69
N ALA A 42 -17.13 -6.97 4.50
CA ALA A 42 -17.62 -7.53 3.26
C ALA A 42 -16.55 -7.58 2.17
N TYR A 43 -16.59 -8.64 1.37
CA TYR A 43 -15.78 -8.80 0.18
C TYR A 43 -16.47 -8.12 -1.02
N PRO A 44 -15.83 -7.13 -1.68
CA PRO A 44 -16.41 -6.48 -2.85
C PRO A 44 -16.26 -7.31 -4.12
N VAL A 45 -17.32 -7.38 -4.91
CA VAL A 45 -17.30 -7.90 -6.28
C VAL A 45 -17.24 -6.69 -7.21
N GLY A 46 -16.06 -6.35 -7.72
CA GLY A 46 -15.86 -5.14 -8.55
C GLY A 46 -15.75 -3.85 -7.73
N PRO A 47 -15.61 -2.67 -8.38
CA PRO A 47 -15.43 -1.40 -7.69
C PRO A 47 -16.68 -0.98 -6.93
N THR A 48 -16.54 -0.67 -5.63
CA THR A 48 -17.69 -0.33 -4.79
C THR A 48 -18.32 1.01 -5.20
N CYS A 49 -17.49 1.99 -5.56
CA CYS A 49 -17.92 3.35 -5.88
C CYS A 49 -18.41 3.49 -7.33
N HIS A 50 -19.33 4.42 -7.56
CA HIS A 50 -19.88 4.74 -8.88
C HIS A 50 -18.87 5.43 -9.82
N THR A 51 -17.76 5.94 -9.28
CA THR A 51 -16.66 6.55 -10.05
C THR A 51 -15.61 5.52 -10.49
N GLY A 52 -15.76 4.25 -10.10
CA GLY A 52 -14.76 3.20 -10.33
C GLY A 52 -13.72 3.05 -9.20
N SER A 53 -13.74 3.89 -8.17
CA SER A 53 -12.86 3.75 -7.00
C SER A 53 -13.30 2.62 -6.06
N THR A 54 -12.38 2.15 -5.21
CA THR A 54 -12.60 1.09 -4.23
C THR A 54 -13.49 1.53 -3.05
N SER A 55 -13.45 2.81 -2.70
CA SER A 55 -14.26 3.43 -1.63
C SER A 55 -14.89 4.75 -2.10
N CYS A 56 -15.93 5.20 -1.36
CA CYS A 56 -16.54 6.51 -1.58
C CYS A 56 -15.63 7.68 -1.16
N PHE A 57 -14.72 7.43 -0.22
CA PHE A 57 -13.88 8.46 0.40
C PHE A 57 -12.60 8.74 -0.39
N ARG A 58 -12.37 8.06 -1.52
CA ARG A 58 -11.15 8.17 -2.35
C ARG A 58 -9.84 7.86 -1.62
N GLU A 59 -9.93 7.43 -0.37
CA GLU A 59 -8.88 6.73 0.33
C GLU A 59 -8.83 5.33 -0.28
N GLU A 60 -7.99 5.15 -1.29
CA GLU A 60 -7.36 3.85 -1.49
C GLU A 60 -6.61 3.59 -0.19
N THR A 61 -7.17 2.70 0.64
CA THR A 61 -6.57 2.18 1.89
C THR A 61 -5.12 2.61 2.02
N ALA A 62 -4.84 3.62 2.85
CA ALA A 62 -3.48 4.11 3.01
C ALA A 62 -2.68 2.96 3.63
N LYS A 63 -2.10 2.10 2.80
CA LYS A 63 -1.26 0.96 3.20
C LYS A 63 -0.05 1.43 4.03
N GLY A 64 0.15 2.73 4.09
CA GLY A 64 1.07 3.45 4.95
C GLY A 64 1.94 4.36 4.11
N PHE A 65 2.67 5.25 4.78
CA PHE A 65 3.62 6.15 4.14
C PHE A 65 4.60 5.44 3.20
N VAL A 66 5.05 4.22 3.53
CA VAL A 66 6.00 3.45 2.71
C VAL A 66 5.43 3.08 1.34
N TYR A 67 4.12 2.82 1.26
CA TYR A 67 3.44 2.53 -0.01
C TYR A 67 3.22 3.77 -0.86
N ASP A 68 2.92 4.90 -0.22
CA ASP A 68 2.85 6.18 -0.91
C ASP A 68 4.25 6.60 -1.41
N LEU A 69 5.29 6.33 -0.62
CA LEU A 69 6.68 6.53 -1.02
C LEU A 69 7.06 5.66 -2.23
N GLU A 70 6.67 4.39 -2.26
CA GLU A 70 6.85 3.52 -3.44
C GLU A 70 6.20 4.15 -4.68
N LYS A 71 4.94 4.61 -4.59
CA LYS A 71 4.26 5.31 -5.70
C LYS A 71 5.02 6.56 -6.16
N VAL A 72 5.51 7.38 -5.23
CA VAL A 72 6.33 8.57 -5.54
C VAL A 72 7.64 8.19 -6.22
N ILE A 73 8.31 7.13 -5.79
CA ILE A 73 9.52 6.60 -6.42
C ILE A 73 9.23 6.18 -7.85
N GLU A 74 8.16 5.40 -8.08
CA GLU A 74 7.74 4.97 -9.41
C GLU A 74 7.44 6.17 -10.31
N GLN A 75 6.68 7.14 -9.82
CA GLN A 75 6.35 8.36 -10.56
C GLN A 75 7.62 9.13 -10.96
N ARG A 76 8.56 9.33 -10.04
CA ARG A 76 9.84 10.00 -10.33
C ARG A 76 10.67 9.26 -11.37
N ILE A 77 10.64 7.93 -11.38
CA ILE A 77 11.35 7.13 -12.39
C ILE A 77 10.68 7.29 -13.75
N THR A 78 9.35 7.25 -13.81
CA THR A 78 8.58 7.33 -15.06
C THR A 78 8.59 8.74 -15.67
N GLU A 79 8.34 9.77 -14.87
CA GLU A 79 8.29 11.16 -15.34
C GLU A 79 9.68 11.75 -15.56
N ASN A 80 10.71 11.14 -14.94
CA ASN A 80 12.10 11.59 -14.97
C ASN A 80 12.25 13.12 -14.80
N PRO A 81 11.72 13.70 -13.71
CA PRO A 81 11.77 15.14 -13.52
C PRO A 81 13.22 15.62 -13.35
N GLU A 82 13.51 16.80 -13.87
CA GLU A 82 14.85 17.39 -13.84
C GLU A 82 15.36 17.49 -12.39
N GLY A 83 16.62 17.08 -12.17
CA GLY A 83 17.25 17.11 -10.84
C GLY A 83 16.87 15.97 -9.89
N SER A 84 15.92 15.09 -10.25
CA SER A 84 15.49 13.97 -9.39
C SER A 84 16.64 13.00 -9.08
N TYR A 85 16.96 12.84 -7.80
CA TYR A 85 17.91 11.83 -7.32
C TYR A 85 17.49 10.42 -7.74
N THR A 86 16.21 10.08 -7.53
CA THR A 86 15.63 8.76 -7.84
C THR A 86 15.80 8.42 -9.32
N ALA A 87 15.41 9.35 -10.20
CA ALA A 87 15.46 9.12 -11.64
C ALA A 87 16.90 8.98 -12.14
N ARG A 88 17.81 9.82 -11.61
CA ARG A 88 19.24 9.75 -11.92
C ARG A 88 19.89 8.46 -11.40
N LEU A 89 19.53 7.98 -10.22
CA LEU A 89 20.06 6.73 -9.70
C LEU A 89 19.56 5.54 -10.53
N PHE A 90 18.26 5.51 -10.82
CA PHE A 90 17.65 4.44 -11.60
C PHE A 90 18.20 4.37 -13.03
N SER A 91 18.42 5.51 -13.68
CA SER A 91 18.98 5.57 -15.04
C SER A 91 20.42 5.04 -15.15
N ARG A 92 21.15 4.96 -14.04
CA ARG A 92 22.48 4.31 -13.96
C ARG A 92 22.41 2.77 -13.92
N GLY A 93 21.22 2.20 -13.91
CA GLY A 93 20.97 0.77 -14.02
C GLY A 93 21.12 0.00 -12.71
N VAL A 94 20.71 -1.28 -12.78
CA VAL A 94 20.59 -2.17 -11.61
C VAL A 94 21.87 -2.29 -10.78
N ASN A 95 23.05 -2.27 -11.42
CA ASN A 95 24.31 -2.41 -10.70
C ASN A 95 24.56 -1.24 -9.75
N LYS A 96 24.24 0.00 -10.17
CA LYS A 96 24.45 1.16 -9.31
C LYS A 96 23.41 1.24 -8.19
N VAL A 97 22.17 0.86 -8.47
CA VAL A 97 21.12 0.76 -7.45
C VAL A 97 21.48 -0.30 -6.41
N ALA A 98 21.89 -1.50 -6.83
CA ALA A 98 22.30 -2.57 -5.94
C ALA A 98 23.54 -2.19 -5.11
N GLN A 99 24.48 -1.45 -5.70
CA GLN A 99 25.62 -0.90 -4.96
C GLN A 99 25.14 -0.02 -3.80
N LYS A 100 24.19 0.91 -4.04
CA LYS A 100 23.65 1.76 -2.97
C LYS A 100 23.00 0.91 -1.87
N VAL A 101 22.15 -0.05 -2.22
CA VAL A 101 21.56 -0.98 -1.23
C VAL A 101 22.63 -1.68 -0.40
N GLY A 102 23.73 -2.10 -1.02
CA GLY A 102 24.86 -2.71 -0.31
C GLY A 102 25.58 -1.75 0.63
N GLU A 103 25.80 -0.51 0.21
CA GLU A 103 26.41 0.55 1.04
C GLU A 103 25.55 0.79 2.30
N GLU A 104 24.26 1.10 2.14
CA GLU A 104 23.37 1.40 3.29
C GLU A 104 23.22 0.18 4.22
N ALA A 105 23.25 -1.04 3.67
CA ALA A 105 23.17 -2.25 4.48
C ALA A 105 24.40 -2.43 5.38
N VAL A 106 25.59 -2.07 4.89
CA VAL A 106 26.81 -2.10 5.71
C VAL A 106 26.80 -0.97 6.74
N GLU A 107 26.39 0.24 6.34
CA GLU A 107 26.27 1.39 7.24
C GLU A 107 25.27 1.09 8.38
N LEU A 108 24.09 0.56 8.08
CA LEU A 108 23.13 0.13 9.10
C LEU A 108 23.71 -0.90 10.09
N VAL A 109 24.49 -1.86 9.61
CA VAL A 109 25.15 -2.86 10.48
C VAL A 109 26.21 -2.21 11.37
N ILE A 110 26.96 -1.24 10.86
CA ILE A 110 27.95 -0.49 11.65
C ILE A 110 27.23 0.32 12.73
N GLU A 111 26.22 1.10 12.37
CA GLU A 111 25.48 1.96 13.31
C GLU A 111 24.68 1.14 14.34
N SER A 112 24.28 -0.10 14.01
CA SER A 112 23.64 -1.01 14.99
C SER A 112 24.54 -1.41 16.17
N LYS A 113 25.85 -1.16 16.06
CA LYS A 113 26.85 -1.43 17.10
C LYS A 113 27.22 -0.21 17.91
N ASP A 114 26.73 0.97 17.54
CA ASP A 114 26.94 2.23 18.26
C ASP A 114 25.68 2.57 19.09
N ASP A 115 25.79 3.52 20.01
CA ASP A 115 24.70 3.99 20.87
C ASP A 115 23.92 5.17 20.23
N ASN A 116 24.19 5.50 18.96
CA ASN A 116 23.53 6.60 18.26
C ASN A 116 22.29 6.15 17.49
N ILE A 117 21.13 6.28 18.14
CA ILE A 117 19.85 5.88 17.56
C ILE A 117 19.46 6.69 16.32
N ASP A 118 19.84 7.96 16.24
CA ASP A 118 19.47 8.84 15.12
C ASP A 118 20.20 8.38 13.84
N LEU A 119 21.48 8.03 13.94
CA LEU A 119 22.23 7.48 12.80
C LEU A 119 21.61 6.15 12.35
N PHE A 120 21.38 5.22 13.28
CA PHE A 120 20.73 3.94 12.95
C PHE A 120 19.39 4.12 12.22
N GLN A 121 18.55 5.06 12.68
CA GLN A 121 17.25 5.34 12.04
C GLN A 121 17.40 5.87 10.61
N ASN A 122 18.38 6.75 10.38
CA ASN A 122 18.64 7.31 9.05
C ASN A 122 19.15 6.23 8.09
N GLU A 123 20.12 5.41 8.50
CA GLU A 123 20.63 4.31 7.68
C GLU A 123 19.55 3.26 7.37
N ALA A 124 18.67 2.97 8.34
CA ALA A 124 17.54 2.08 8.12
C ALA A 124 16.55 2.64 7.10
N ALA A 125 16.31 3.96 7.14
CA ALA A 125 15.45 4.65 6.19
C ALA A 125 16.07 4.67 4.78
N ASP A 126 17.37 4.95 4.66
CA ASP A 126 18.08 4.97 3.39
C ASP A 126 18.17 3.57 2.77
N LEU A 127 18.40 2.54 3.57
CA LEU A 127 18.33 1.15 3.13
C LEU A 127 16.95 0.82 2.55
N LEU A 128 15.86 1.15 3.28
CA LEU A 128 14.51 0.89 2.82
C LEU A 128 14.21 1.65 1.52
N TYR A 129 14.60 2.92 1.42
CA TYR A 129 14.39 3.73 0.24
C TYR A 129 15.10 3.15 -0.99
N HIS A 130 16.38 2.79 -0.87
CA HIS A 130 17.13 2.18 -1.96
C HIS A 130 16.62 0.77 -2.30
N TYR A 131 16.13 0.02 -1.32
CA TYR A 131 15.49 -1.28 -1.54
C TYR A 131 14.23 -1.15 -2.41
N LEU A 132 13.37 -0.16 -2.17
CA LEU A 132 12.19 0.11 -3.02
C LEU A 132 12.59 0.40 -4.47
N ILE A 133 13.65 1.21 -4.68
CA ILE A 133 14.18 1.46 -6.03
C ILE A 133 14.69 0.16 -6.67
N LEU A 134 15.39 -0.69 -5.90
CA LEU A 134 15.90 -1.97 -6.39
C LEU A 134 14.77 -2.91 -6.83
N LEU A 135 13.68 -3.01 -6.07
CA LEU A 135 12.49 -3.79 -6.45
C LEU A 135 11.96 -3.33 -7.81
N LYS A 136 11.89 -2.01 -8.03
CA LYS A 136 11.45 -1.45 -9.31
C LYS A 136 12.33 -1.89 -10.48
N THR A 137 13.65 -2.04 -10.29
CA THR A 137 14.55 -2.55 -11.36
C THR A 137 14.23 -3.98 -11.80
N LYS A 138 13.51 -4.74 -10.96
CA LYS A 138 13.04 -6.11 -11.23
C LYS A 138 11.56 -6.17 -11.56
N ASN A 139 10.90 -5.01 -11.70
CA ASN A 139 9.45 -4.91 -11.88
C ASN A 139 8.65 -5.61 -10.77
N LEU A 140 9.16 -5.52 -9.53
CA LEU A 140 8.51 -5.99 -8.32
C LEU A 140 8.08 -4.81 -7.45
N LYS A 141 7.12 -5.05 -6.58
CA LYS A 141 6.62 -4.12 -5.57
C LYS A 141 6.83 -4.68 -4.16
N LEU A 142 6.74 -3.81 -3.16
CA LEU A 142 6.80 -4.21 -1.75
C LEU A 142 5.72 -5.23 -1.40
N GLU A 143 4.56 -5.15 -2.05
CA GLU A 143 3.45 -6.11 -1.92
C GLU A 143 3.86 -7.55 -2.26
N ASP A 144 4.72 -7.73 -3.27
CA ASP A 144 5.24 -9.04 -3.66
C ASP A 144 6.12 -9.62 -2.54
N ILE A 145 6.91 -8.77 -1.88
CA ILE A 145 7.77 -9.16 -0.76
C ILE A 145 6.93 -9.50 0.47
N GLU A 146 5.89 -8.73 0.76
CA GLU A 146 4.96 -9.06 1.84
C GLU A 146 4.26 -10.40 1.61
N ALA A 147 3.87 -10.71 0.37
CA ALA A 147 3.22 -11.98 0.05
C ALA A 147 4.15 -13.16 0.41
N VAL A 148 5.43 -13.07 0.07
CA VAL A 148 6.46 -14.06 0.44
C VAL A 148 6.62 -14.16 1.96
N LEU A 149 6.63 -13.04 2.69
CA LEU A 149 6.75 -13.04 4.15
C LEU A 149 5.51 -13.66 4.83
N LYS A 150 4.30 -13.35 4.32
CA LYS A 150 3.03 -13.92 4.80
C LYS A 150 2.97 -15.43 4.59
N GLU A 151 3.52 -15.92 3.49
CA GLU A 151 3.62 -17.36 3.23
C GLU A 151 4.52 -18.05 4.26
N ARG A 152 5.66 -17.45 4.63
CA ARG A 152 6.61 -18.01 5.61
C ARG A 152 6.15 -17.94 7.06
N HIS A 153 5.20 -17.08 7.38
CA HIS A 153 4.67 -16.93 8.74
C HIS A 153 3.61 -18.00 9.08
N LYS A 154 3.04 -18.65 8.06
CA LYS A 154 2.14 -19.79 8.22
C LYS A 154 2.91 -21.04 8.63
#